data_AF-A0A380RCI1-F1
#
_entry.id   AF-A0A380RCI1-F1
#
_cell.length_a   1.000
_cell.length_b   1.000
_cell.length_c   1.000
_cell.angle_alpha   90.00
_cell.angle_beta   90.00
_cell.angle_gamma   90.00
#
_symmetry.space_group_name_H-M   'P 1'
#
loop_
_entity.id
_entity.type
_entity.pdbx_description
1 polymer ?
#
loop_
_entity_poly.entity_id
_entity_poly.type
_entity_poly.pdbx_seq_one_letter_code
_entity_poly.pdbx_strand_id
1 'polypeptide(L)'
;MTYCRQFRQKILNDIANGETWRAVAKRYKISKFTVYSWIKNPHPKGFTERKPSKIDDEALLKDIEQYPDDYQWERARRFNCSQSAICYALKRLR
;
A
#
# COMPACT_ATOMS: atom_id res chain seq x y z
N MET A 1 6.56 10.28 -6.14
CA MET A 1 6.17 9.69 -7.44
C MET A 1 6.93 8.39 -7.62
N THR A 2 6.24 7.26 -7.80
CA THR A 2 6.88 5.97 -8.06
C THR A 2 6.94 5.76 -9.57
N TYR A 3 8.13 5.52 -10.11
CA TYR A 3 8.29 5.22 -11.54
C TYR A 3 7.67 3.86 -11.86
N CYS A 4 7.07 3.73 -13.05
CA CYS A 4 6.47 2.48 -13.51
C CYS A 4 7.51 1.35 -13.56
N ARG A 5 7.08 0.12 -13.25
CA ARG A 5 7.91 -1.09 -13.26
C ARG A 5 8.64 -1.29 -14.60
N GLN A 6 7.93 -1.08 -15.72
CA GLN A 6 8.48 -1.24 -17.07
C GLN A 6 9.65 -0.28 -17.34
N PHE A 7 9.48 0.98 -16.94
CA PHE A 7 10.49 2.02 -17.12
C PHE A 7 11.76 1.72 -16.32
N ARG A 8 11.58 1.26 -15.09
CA ARG A 8 12.68 0.83 -14.23
C ARG A 8 13.42 -0.37 -14.81
N GLN A 9 12.69 -1.37 -15.30
CA GLN A 9 13.28 -2.55 -15.94
C GLN A 9 14.12 -2.17 -17.15
N LYS A 10 13.63 -1.25 -17.99
CA LYS A 10 14.37 -0.73 -19.15
C LYS A 10 15.71 -0.12 -18.73
N ILE A 11 15.71 0.72 -17.70
CA ILE A 11 16.92 1.38 -17.20
C ILE A 11 17.92 0.37 -16.62
N LEU A 12 17.43 -0.66 -15.92
CA LEU A 12 18.28 -1.74 -15.42
C LEU A 12 18.88 -2.57 -16.56
N ASN A 13 18.12 -2.81 -17.63
CA ASN A 13 18.62 -3.51 -18.82
C ASN A 13 19.69 -2.70 -19.56
N ASP A 14 19.52 -1.38 -19.71
CA ASP A 14 20.54 -0.50 -20.32
C ASP A 14 21.86 -0.53 -19.54
N ILE A 15 21.78 -0.60 -18.21
CA ILE A 15 22.96 -0.75 -17.34
C ILE A 15 23.59 -2.14 -17.50
N ALA A 16 22.78 -3.19 -17.60
CA ALA A 16 23.26 -4.56 -17.85
C ALA A 16 23.94 -4.70 -19.22
N ASN A 17 23.53 -3.91 -20.21
CA ASN A 17 24.15 -3.83 -21.54
C ASN A 17 25.49 -3.06 -21.56
N GLY A 18 25.97 -2.59 -20.40
CA GLY A 18 27.28 -1.95 -20.26
C GLY A 18 27.25 -0.42 -20.18
N GLU A 19 26.08 0.22 -20.21
CA GLU A 19 26.02 1.67 -19.99
C GLU A 19 26.31 2.02 -18.52
N THR A 20 27.09 3.08 -18.29
CA THR A 20 27.30 3.56 -16.92
C THR A 20 26.00 4.16 -16.38
N TRP A 21 25.64 3.83 -15.14
CA TRP A 21 24.46 4.37 -14.46
C TRP A 21 24.40 5.92 -14.44
N ARG A 22 25.54 6.62 -14.50
CA ARG A 22 25.61 8.09 -14.64
C ARG A 22 25.19 8.57 -16.02
N ALA A 23 25.59 7.87 -17.08
CA ALA A 23 25.19 8.18 -18.46
C ALA A 23 23.69 7.92 -18.64
N VAL A 24 23.20 6.79 -18.14
CA VAL A 24 21.77 6.41 -18.14
C VAL A 24 20.94 7.47 -17.39
N ALA A 25 21.37 7.89 -16.20
CA ALA A 25 20.70 8.95 -15.43
C ALA A 25 20.60 10.27 -16.23
N LYS A 26 21.66 10.67 -16.94
CA LYS A 26 21.67 11.88 -17.78
C LYS A 26 20.73 11.73 -18.98
N ARG A 27 20.76 10.58 -19.66
CA ARG A 27 19.92 10.26 -20.83
C ARG A 27 18.43 10.31 -20.50
N TYR A 28 18.04 9.68 -19.39
CA TYR A 28 16.65 9.62 -18.93
C TYR A 28 16.23 10.84 -18.09
N LYS A 29 17.13 11.79 -17.84
CA LYS A 29 16.90 12.99 -17.01
C LYS A 29 16.41 12.64 -15.59
N ILE A 30 16.98 11.60 -15.00
CA ILE A 30 16.67 11.12 -13.65
C ILE A 30 17.86 11.42 -12.73
N SER A 31 17.58 11.62 -11.44
CA SER A 31 18.63 11.71 -10.44
C SER A 31 19.48 10.42 -10.40
N LYS A 32 20.80 10.60 -10.33
CA LYS A 32 21.78 9.50 -10.18
C LYS A 32 21.47 8.65 -8.94
N PHE A 33 20.96 9.27 -7.88
CA PHE A 33 20.57 8.57 -6.64
C PHE A 33 19.38 7.63 -6.84
N THR A 34 18.44 7.97 -7.73
CA THR A 34 17.30 7.11 -8.05
C THR A 34 17.77 5.87 -8.80
N VAL A 35 18.63 6.03 -9.80
CA VAL A 35 19.23 4.90 -10.54
C VAL A 35 20.04 4.01 -9.60
N TYR A 36 20.85 4.60 -8.71
CA TYR A 36 21.59 3.86 -7.69
C TYR A 36 20.68 3.08 -6.73
N SER A 37 19.63 3.73 -6.23
CA SER A 37 18.60 3.07 -5.41
C SER A 37 17.99 1.89 -6.15
N TRP A 38 17.86 1.98 -7.47
CA TRP A 38 17.31 0.90 -8.26
C TRP A 38 18.22 -0.28 -8.48
N ILE A 39 19.51 -0.04 -8.64
CA ILE A 39 20.51 -1.10 -8.66
C ILE A 39 20.49 -1.86 -7.32
N LYS A 40 20.40 -1.13 -6.20
CA LYS A 40 20.37 -1.76 -4.86
C LYS A 40 19.10 -2.56 -4.59
N ASN A 41 17.93 -2.06 -4.99
CA ASN A 41 16.64 -2.63 -4.63
C ASN A 41 15.68 -2.72 -5.82
N PRO A 42 15.93 -3.52 -6.86
CA PRO A 42 15.30 -3.44 -8.20
C PRO A 42 13.77 -3.48 -8.24
N HIS A 43 13.12 -3.97 -7.18
CA HIS A 43 11.66 -3.97 -7.09
C HIS A 43 11.15 -2.69 -6.40
N PRO A 44 10.06 -2.07 -6.92
CA PRO A 44 9.44 -0.96 -6.19
C PRO A 44 9.01 -1.46 -4.82
N LYS A 45 9.12 -0.61 -3.80
CA LYS A 45 8.49 -0.92 -2.51
C LYS A 45 7.01 -1.14 -2.77
N GLY A 46 6.52 -2.34 -2.46
CA GLY A 46 5.12 -2.68 -2.61
C GLY A 46 4.24 -1.82 -1.73
N PHE A 47 2.93 -1.87 -1.98
CA PHE A 47 1.97 -1.38 -1.01
C PHE A 47 2.03 -2.30 0.21
N THR A 48 2.35 -1.73 1.38
CA THR A 48 2.20 -2.47 2.64
C THR A 48 0.72 -2.43 3.00
N GLU A 49 0.10 -3.61 3.09
CA GLU A 49 -1.23 -3.73 3.67
C GLU A 49 -1.23 -3.18 5.10
N ARG A 50 -1.92 -2.05 5.30
CA ARG A 50 -2.05 -1.44 6.61
C ARG A 50 -3.20 -2.10 7.34
N LYS A 51 -2.89 -2.89 8.36
CA LYS A 51 -3.93 -3.43 9.26
C LYS A 51 -4.64 -2.28 9.99
N PRO A 52 -5.95 -2.38 10.21
CA PRO A 52 -6.69 -1.41 11.00
C PRO A 52 -6.23 -1.45 12.46
N SER A 53 -6.03 -0.28 13.07
CA SER A 53 -5.52 -0.19 14.44
C SER A 53 -6.61 -0.19 15.51
N LYS A 54 -7.84 0.22 15.18
CA LYS A 54 -8.90 0.48 16.17
C LYS A 54 -10.02 -0.56 16.21
N ILE A 55 -10.37 -1.16 15.06
CA ILE A 55 -11.44 -2.14 14.95
C ILE A 55 -10.82 -3.41 14.41
N ASP A 56 -10.80 -4.43 15.24
CA ASP A 56 -10.39 -5.78 14.87
C ASP A 56 -11.51 -6.46 14.08
N ASP A 57 -11.12 -7.17 13.03
CA ASP A 57 -12.06 -7.76 12.06
C ASP A 57 -12.76 -9.01 12.67
N GLU A 58 -12.06 -9.79 13.51
CA GLU A 58 -12.65 -10.93 14.21
C GLU A 58 -13.67 -10.47 15.28
N ALA A 59 -13.33 -9.43 16.03
CA ALA A 59 -14.24 -8.84 17.02
C ALA A 59 -15.51 -8.27 16.36
N LEU A 60 -15.38 -7.64 15.19
CA LEU A 60 -16.53 -7.11 14.44
C LEU A 60 -17.43 -8.24 13.90
N LEU A 61 -16.86 -9.33 13.40
CA LEU A 61 -17.63 -10.51 12.95
C LEU A 61 -18.50 -11.09 14.06
N LYS A 62 -17.93 -11.26 15.27
CA LYS A 62 -18.68 -11.73 16.44
C LYS A 62 -19.84 -10.81 16.84
N ASP A 63 -19.65 -9.49 16.75
CA ASP A 63 -20.73 -8.52 17.02
C ASP A 63 -21.84 -8.57 15.96
N ILE A 64 -21.51 -8.89 14.70
CA ILE A 64 -22.50 -9.10 13.63
C ILE A 64 -23.31 -10.38 13.87
N GLU A 65 -22.65 -11.47 14.26
CA GLU A 65 -23.32 -12.74 14.59
C GLU A 65 -24.24 -12.61 15.81
N GLN A 66 -23.78 -11.89 16.84
CA GLN A 66 -24.54 -11.73 18.08
C GLN A 66 -25.73 -10.75 17.91
N TYR A 67 -25.58 -9.73 17.07
CA TYR A 67 -26.59 -8.71 16.86
C TYR A 67 -26.75 -8.42 15.37
N PRO A 68 -27.48 -9.23 14.59
CA PRO A 68 -27.56 -9.06 13.14
C PRO A 68 -28.28 -7.76 12.73
N ASP A 69 -29.32 -7.36 13.48
CA ASP A 69 -30.19 -6.23 13.11
C ASP A 69 -29.74 -4.87 13.65
N ASP A 70 -28.64 -4.84 14.42
CA ASP A 70 -28.14 -3.61 15.05
C ASP A 70 -27.63 -2.59 14.02
N TYR A 71 -27.99 -1.33 14.27
CA TYR A 71 -27.53 -0.22 13.46
C TYR A 71 -26.04 0.06 13.68
N GLN A 72 -25.39 0.63 12.66
CA GLN A 72 -23.96 0.95 12.71
C GLN A 72 -23.57 1.87 13.89
N TRP A 73 -24.47 2.75 14.33
CA TRP A 73 -24.21 3.67 15.45
C TRP A 73 -24.26 2.96 16.80
N GLU A 74 -25.05 1.89 16.94
CA GLU A 74 -25.12 1.07 18.16
C GLU A 74 -23.84 0.25 18.32
N ARG A 75 -23.40 -0.38 17.23
CA ARG A 75 -22.10 -1.07 17.16
C ARG A 75 -20.95 -0.11 17.46
N ALA A 76 -21.00 1.11 16.91
CA ALA A 76 -19.97 2.12 17.14
C ALA A 76 -19.82 2.49 18.63
N ARG A 77 -20.93 2.51 19.39
CA ARG A 77 -20.90 2.71 20.84
C ARG A 77 -20.19 1.56 21.56
N ARG A 78 -20.42 0.30 21.16
CA ARG A 78 -19.74 -0.89 21.74
C ARG A 78 -18.24 -0.87 21.47
N PHE A 79 -17.84 -0.53 20.25
CA PHE A 79 -16.43 -0.44 19.84
C PHE A 79 -15.76 0.90 20.20
N ASN A 80 -16.44 1.78 20.94
CA ASN A 80 -15.97 3.12 21.30
C ASN A 80 -15.35 3.89 20.10
N CYS A 81 -16.04 3.85 18.97
CA CYS A 81 -15.59 4.43 17.71
C CYS A 81 -16.70 5.26 17.04
N SER A 82 -16.38 5.88 15.90
CA SER A 82 -17.39 6.60 15.12
C SER A 82 -18.19 5.62 14.26
N GLN A 83 -19.45 5.98 13.97
CA GLN A 83 -20.28 5.24 13.01
C GLN A 83 -19.58 5.08 11.65
N SER A 84 -18.86 6.11 11.19
CA SER A 84 -18.08 6.06 9.95
C SER A 84 -16.98 4.99 9.99
N ALA A 85 -16.32 4.79 11.14
CA ALA A 85 -15.30 3.76 11.30
C ALA A 85 -15.91 2.34 11.16
N ILE A 86 -17.10 2.11 11.75
CA ILE A 86 -17.86 0.87 11.55
C ILE A 86 -18.26 0.69 10.08
N CYS A 87 -18.76 1.73 9.42
CA CYS A 87 -19.13 1.66 8.00
C CYS A 87 -17.94 1.24 7.12
N TYR A 88 -16.75 1.81 7.33
CA TYR A 88 -15.54 1.38 6.64
C TYR A 88 -15.13 -0.04 7.00
N ALA A 89 -15.21 -0.43 8.29
CA ALA A 89 -14.86 -1.77 8.73
C ALA A 89 -15.78 -2.84 8.10
N LEU A 90 -17.09 -2.60 8.05
CA LEU A 90 -18.05 -3.47 7.36
C LEU A 90 -17.76 -3.59 5.87
N LYS A 91 -17.35 -2.51 5.20
CA LYS A 91 -16.96 -2.55 3.79
C LYS A 91 -15.67 -3.34 3.53
N ARG A 92 -14.79 -3.50 4.53
CA ARG A 92 -13.57 -4.33 4.40
C ARG A 92 -13.86 -5.82 4.52
N LEU A 93 -14.89 -6.19 5.29
CA LEU A 93 -15.30 -7.58 5.50
C LEU A 93 -16.09 -8.16 4.32
N ARG A 94 -16.54 -7.31 3.39
CA ARG A 94 -17.28 -7.68 2.19
C ARG A 94 -16.33 -7.95 1.02
#